data_AF-A0A968X6S4-F1
#
_entry.id   AF-A0A968X6S4-F1
#
_cell.length_a   1.000
_cell.length_b   1.000
_cell.length_c   1.000
_cell.angle_alpha   90.00
_cell.angle_beta   90.00
_cell.angle_gamma   90.00
#
_symmetry.space_group_name_H-M   'P 1'
#
loop_
_entity.id
_entity.type
_entity.pdbx_description
1 polymer ?
#
loop_
_entity_poly.entity_id
_entity_poly.type
_entity_poly.pdbx_seq_one_letter_code
_entity_poly.pdbx_strand_id
1 'polypeptide(L)'
;MKPATKFFPIFLALLCWLGHPAYAAPSLTEPEVTRSGQLIKLPQVWADLQSAQVLYLGETHDQEADHQAQRAILETLLTGEKPLTLAMEMFQRPYQGAIDRYFKGELTEAEFLAQTEYLKRWGFPWALYAPIVNLAKDKNIPLIALNTPSEVTRQVARKGLDILTPEQRQFIPETKDIFLGPEGYRQQIQQLYTEMHQGKGNSSGGDRFSKPRSSGTKPWLIGSPKRRPKPPIG
;
A
#
# COMPACT_ATOMS: atom_id res chain seq x y z
N MET A 1 36.39 -35.99 72.20
CA MET A 1 35.60 -34.76 71.98
C MET A 1 34.99 -34.84 70.58
N LYS A 2 33.67 -34.73 70.46
CA LYS A 2 32.89 -35.05 69.24
C LYS A 2 32.96 -33.90 68.22
N PRO A 3 32.91 -34.16 66.90
CA PRO A 3 32.86 -33.13 65.87
C PRO A 3 31.48 -32.46 65.84
N ALA A 4 31.46 -31.13 65.79
CA ALA A 4 30.23 -30.35 65.70
C ALA A 4 29.77 -30.28 64.25
N THR A 5 28.78 -31.11 63.92
CA THR A 5 27.96 -31.03 62.72
C THR A 5 27.14 -29.74 62.75
N LYS A 6 27.30 -28.85 61.77
CA LYS A 6 26.38 -27.72 61.57
C LYS A 6 25.54 -27.98 60.32
N PHE A 7 24.27 -28.30 60.57
CA PHE A 7 23.20 -28.37 59.57
C PHE A 7 22.99 -26.99 58.95
N PHE A 8 22.99 -26.93 57.63
CA PHE A 8 22.58 -25.76 56.85
C PHE A 8 21.14 -26.01 56.38
N PRO A 9 20.12 -25.27 56.85
CA PRO A 9 18.78 -25.44 56.33
C PRO A 9 18.71 -24.84 54.92
N ILE A 10 18.39 -25.70 53.95
CA ILE A 10 17.96 -25.32 52.61
C ILE A 10 16.64 -24.56 52.77
N PHE A 11 16.67 -23.24 52.69
CA PHE A 11 15.46 -22.44 52.51
C PHE A 11 15.08 -22.50 51.04
N LEU A 12 14.24 -23.49 50.71
CA LEU A 12 13.49 -23.53 49.46
C LEU A 12 12.44 -22.43 49.54
N ALA A 13 12.80 -21.22 49.12
CA ALA A 13 11.87 -20.13 48.93
C ALA A 13 11.00 -20.46 47.71
N LEU A 14 9.89 -21.16 47.98
CA LEU A 14 8.73 -21.26 47.13
C LEU A 14 8.09 -19.86 47.06
N LEU A 15 8.68 -18.97 46.27
CA LEU A 15 7.98 -17.77 45.84
C LEU A 15 6.98 -18.22 44.78
N CYS A 16 5.71 -18.31 45.19
CA CYS A 16 4.57 -18.32 44.31
C CYS A 16 4.73 -17.16 43.33
N TRP A 17 5.17 -17.48 42.11
CA TRP A 17 5.01 -16.58 40.99
C TRP A 17 3.52 -16.60 40.70
N LEU A 18 2.84 -15.58 41.21
CA LEU A 18 1.50 -15.20 40.83
C LEU A 18 1.45 -15.27 39.31
N GLY A 19 0.55 -16.13 38.82
CA GLY A 19 0.23 -16.24 37.41
C GLY A 19 -0.12 -14.85 36.91
N HIS A 20 0.87 -14.20 36.30
CA HIS A 20 0.58 -13.23 35.28
C HIS A 20 -0.20 -14.02 34.25
N PRO A 21 -1.37 -13.54 33.76
CA PRO A 21 -1.84 -14.07 32.51
C PRO A 21 -0.64 -13.94 31.57
N ALA A 22 -0.13 -15.07 31.07
CA ALA A 22 0.69 -15.01 29.89
C ALA A 22 -0.15 -14.18 28.93
N TYR A 23 0.28 -12.95 28.65
CA TYR A 23 -0.25 -12.22 27.53
C TYR A 23 0.20 -13.07 26.35
N ALA A 24 -0.64 -14.04 26.00
CA ALA A 24 -0.47 -14.83 24.82
C ALA A 24 -0.35 -13.77 23.74
N ALA A 25 0.83 -13.67 23.14
CA ALA A 25 1.00 -12.93 21.91
C ALA A 25 -0.22 -13.31 21.05
N PRO A 26 -1.00 -12.34 20.53
CA PRO A 26 -2.20 -12.65 19.78
C PRO A 26 -1.82 -13.76 18.80
N SER A 27 -2.39 -14.95 19.01
CA SER A 27 -2.16 -16.04 18.08
C SER A 27 -2.58 -15.47 16.74
N LEU A 28 -1.66 -15.41 15.78
CA LEU A 28 -1.99 -15.08 14.41
C LEU A 28 -3.00 -16.14 13.97
N THR A 29 -4.28 -15.90 14.23
CA THR A 29 -5.36 -16.69 13.68
C THR A 29 -5.12 -16.68 12.19
N GLU A 30 -5.04 -17.87 11.58
CA GLU A 30 -4.83 -17.98 10.15
C GLU A 30 -5.79 -17.01 9.44
N PRO A 31 -5.29 -16.17 8.50
CA PRO A 31 -6.12 -15.14 7.92
C PRO A 31 -7.32 -15.79 7.23
N GLU A 32 -8.52 -15.30 7.55
CA GLU A 32 -9.73 -15.74 6.87
C GLU A 32 -9.72 -15.16 5.45
N VAL A 33 -9.54 -16.05 4.46
CA VAL A 33 -9.57 -15.65 3.05
C VAL A 33 -10.88 -16.09 2.45
N THR A 34 -11.58 -15.16 1.80
CA THR A 34 -12.84 -15.45 1.11
C THR A 34 -12.73 -15.21 -0.39
N ARG A 35 -13.43 -16.04 -1.17
CA ARG A 35 -13.70 -15.83 -2.59
C ARG A 35 -15.20 -15.71 -2.77
N SER A 36 -15.68 -14.56 -3.23
CA SER A 36 -17.11 -14.29 -3.41
C SER A 36 -17.93 -14.56 -2.13
N GLY A 37 -17.37 -14.23 -0.96
CA GLY A 37 -17.99 -14.46 0.35
C GLY A 37 -17.88 -15.88 0.90
N GLN A 38 -17.21 -16.81 0.19
CA GLN A 38 -16.98 -18.18 0.67
C GLN A 38 -15.55 -18.34 1.18
N LEU A 39 -15.39 -18.95 2.37
CA LEU A 39 -14.08 -19.25 2.94
C LEU A 39 -13.30 -20.22 2.05
N ILE A 40 -12.05 -19.89 1.74
CA ILE A 40 -11.12 -20.75 0.99
C ILE A 40 -9.90 -21.09 1.84
N LYS A 41 -9.35 -22.30 1.64
CA LYS A 41 -8.18 -22.78 2.39
C LYS A 41 -6.92 -22.07 1.92
N LEU A 42 -6.00 -21.79 2.84
CA LEU A 42 -4.73 -21.11 2.53
C LEU A 42 -3.93 -21.71 1.35
N PRO A 43 -3.78 -23.05 1.19
CA PRO A 43 -3.06 -23.58 0.02
C PRO A 43 -3.69 -23.20 -1.32
N GLN A 44 -5.02 -23.07 -1.37
CA GLN A 44 -5.71 -22.63 -2.58
C GLN A 44 -5.45 -21.14 -2.84
N VAL A 45 -5.47 -20.31 -1.79
CA VAL A 45 -5.12 -18.88 -1.87
C VAL A 45 -3.74 -18.72 -2.48
N TRP A 46 -2.76 -19.51 -2.01
CA TRP A 46 -1.40 -19.45 -2.51
C TRP A 46 -1.28 -19.84 -3.98
N ALA A 47 -1.96 -20.91 -4.39
CA ALA A 47 -2.03 -21.28 -5.81
C ALA A 47 -2.64 -20.15 -6.65
N ASP A 48 -3.69 -19.50 -6.17
CA ASP A 48 -4.32 -18.37 -6.85
C ASP A 48 -3.38 -17.17 -6.97
N LEU A 49 -2.74 -16.76 -5.86
CA LEU A 49 -1.80 -15.64 -5.85
C LEU A 49 -0.62 -15.87 -6.78
N GLN A 50 -0.04 -17.08 -6.76
CA GLN A 50 1.06 -17.44 -7.65
C GLN A 50 0.63 -17.50 -9.13
N SER A 51 -0.64 -17.82 -9.42
CA SER A 51 -1.16 -17.86 -10.78
C SER A 51 -1.44 -16.46 -11.36
N ALA A 52 -1.76 -15.49 -10.50
CA ALA A 52 -2.15 -14.14 -10.88
C ALA A 52 -1.03 -13.39 -11.64
N GLN A 53 -1.44 -12.53 -12.57
CA GLN A 53 -0.53 -11.61 -13.27
C GLN A 53 -0.41 -10.26 -12.55
N VAL A 54 -1.46 -9.86 -11.84
CA VAL A 54 -1.54 -8.62 -11.07
C VAL A 54 -2.23 -8.93 -9.76
N LEU A 55 -1.62 -8.47 -8.66
CA LEU A 55 -2.15 -8.59 -7.31
C LEU A 55 -2.33 -7.20 -6.72
N TYR A 56 -3.54 -6.91 -6.26
CA TYR A 56 -3.85 -5.69 -5.53
C TYR A 56 -3.88 -6.01 -4.05
N LEU A 57 -3.04 -5.33 -3.27
CA LEU A 57 -3.01 -5.46 -1.82
C LEU A 57 -3.53 -4.15 -1.22
N GLY A 58 -4.72 -4.20 -0.64
CA GLY A 58 -5.30 -3.06 0.07
C GLY A 58 -4.64 -2.86 1.43
N GLU A 59 -4.77 -1.66 1.98
CA GLU A 59 -4.38 -1.33 3.34
C GLU A 59 -5.23 -0.21 3.92
N THR A 60 -5.27 -0.14 5.24
CA THR A 60 -5.46 1.07 6.01
C THR A 60 -4.07 1.65 6.31
N HIS A 61 -3.79 2.87 5.85
CA HIS A 61 -2.43 3.42 5.75
C HIS A 61 -1.61 3.42 7.04
N ASP A 62 -2.27 3.55 8.20
CA ASP A 62 -1.64 3.58 9.52
C ASP A 62 -1.78 2.25 10.29
N GLN A 63 -2.33 1.21 9.67
CA GLN A 63 -2.53 -0.09 10.30
C GLN A 63 -1.33 -1.01 10.05
N GLU A 64 -0.47 -1.16 11.05
CA GLU A 64 0.76 -1.97 10.95
C GLU A 64 0.53 -3.41 10.48
N ALA A 65 -0.58 -4.03 10.91
CA ALA A 65 -0.94 -5.39 10.52
C ALA A 65 -1.12 -5.57 9.00
N ASP A 66 -1.62 -4.54 8.30
CA ASP A 66 -1.80 -4.58 6.85
C ASP A 66 -0.44 -4.59 6.15
N HIS A 67 0.50 -3.74 6.60
CA HIS A 67 1.89 -3.71 6.09
C HIS A 67 2.63 -5.02 6.34
N GLN A 68 2.45 -5.62 7.52
CA GLN A 68 3.04 -6.91 7.84
C GLN A 68 2.49 -8.02 6.94
N ALA A 69 1.18 -8.03 6.69
CA ALA A 69 0.57 -8.98 5.77
C ALA A 69 1.07 -8.80 4.33
N GLN A 70 1.17 -7.55 3.85
CA GLN A 70 1.72 -7.24 2.52
C GLN A 70 3.16 -7.73 2.36
N ARG A 71 4.00 -7.50 3.37
CA ARG A 71 5.37 -8.00 3.39
C ARG A 71 5.41 -9.54 3.34
N ALA A 72 4.61 -10.22 4.16
CA ALA A 72 4.55 -11.68 4.20
C ALA A 72 4.09 -12.28 2.86
N ILE A 73 3.14 -11.63 2.18
CA ILE A 73 2.72 -12.01 0.83
C ILE A 73 3.89 -11.85 -0.16
N LEU A 74 4.61 -10.73 -0.12
CA LEU A 74 5.76 -10.49 -0.99
C LEU A 74 6.88 -11.53 -0.75
N GLU A 75 7.20 -11.84 0.51
CA GLU A 75 8.15 -12.90 0.89
C GLU A 75 7.72 -14.26 0.35
N THR A 76 6.42 -14.56 0.39
CA THR A 76 5.88 -15.81 -0.14
C THR A 76 5.98 -15.86 -1.66
N LEU A 77 5.65 -14.78 -2.37
CA LEU A 77 5.75 -14.70 -3.83
C LEU A 77 7.20 -14.85 -4.32
N LEU A 78 8.17 -14.38 -3.54
CA LEU A 78 9.60 -14.54 -3.82
C LEU A 78 10.09 -15.99 -3.80
N THR A 79 9.33 -16.92 -3.23
CA THR A 79 9.63 -18.36 -3.30
C THR A 79 9.32 -18.98 -4.66
N GLY A 80 8.54 -18.28 -5.49
CA GLY A 80 8.22 -18.70 -6.84
C GLY A 80 9.27 -18.25 -7.86
N GLU A 81 9.19 -18.80 -9.07
CA GLU A 81 10.13 -18.50 -10.17
C GLU A 81 9.74 -17.26 -11.00
N LYS A 82 8.55 -16.69 -10.75
CA LYS A 82 8.04 -15.58 -11.56
C LYS A 82 8.76 -14.28 -11.20
N PRO A 83 9.19 -13.49 -12.21
CA PRO A 83 9.72 -12.16 -11.95
C PRO A 83 8.62 -11.29 -11.34
N LEU A 84 8.97 -10.54 -10.29
CA LEU A 84 8.07 -9.65 -9.58
C LEU A 84 8.38 -8.20 -9.91
N THR A 85 7.38 -7.34 -9.79
CA THR A 85 7.52 -5.88 -9.80
C THR A 85 6.60 -5.34 -8.73
N LEU A 86 7.15 -4.51 -7.84
CA LEU A 86 6.39 -3.85 -6.80
C LEU A 86 5.89 -2.51 -7.33
N ALA A 87 4.62 -2.23 -7.10
CA ALA A 87 3.96 -1.05 -7.59
C ALA A 87 3.27 -0.36 -6.40
N MET A 88 3.58 0.91 -6.17
CA MET A 88 3.34 1.55 -4.88
C MET A 88 2.67 2.93 -5.02
N GLU A 89 1.51 3.11 -4.37
CA GLU A 89 0.66 4.32 -4.46
C GLU A 89 1.27 5.55 -3.77
N MET A 90 2.02 5.35 -2.70
CA MET A 90 2.69 6.42 -1.96
C MET A 90 3.70 7.21 -2.80
N PHE A 91 4.19 6.63 -3.89
CA PHE A 91 5.13 7.29 -4.79
C PHE A 91 4.44 7.82 -6.04
N GLN A 92 4.74 9.07 -6.39
CA GLN A 92 4.18 9.72 -7.56
C GLN A 92 5.11 9.59 -8.76
N ARG A 93 4.53 9.37 -9.94
CA ARG A 93 5.23 9.04 -11.20
C ARG A 93 6.41 9.96 -11.56
N PRO A 94 6.39 11.30 -11.34
CA PRO A 94 7.54 12.15 -11.62
C PRO A 94 8.80 11.82 -10.81
N TYR A 95 8.65 11.13 -9.67
CA TYR A 95 9.76 10.81 -8.76
C TYR A 95 10.38 9.43 -9.01
N GLN A 96 9.99 8.74 -10.09
CA GLN A 96 10.56 7.44 -10.45
C GLN A 96 12.09 7.45 -10.49
N GLY A 97 12.69 8.53 -10.99
CA GLY A 97 14.15 8.64 -11.03
C GLY A 97 14.83 8.60 -9.66
N ALA A 98 14.20 9.09 -8.59
CA ALA A 98 14.74 8.99 -7.24
C ALA A 98 14.65 7.55 -6.70
N ILE A 99 13.56 6.85 -7.00
CA ILE A 99 13.38 5.43 -6.68
C ILE A 99 14.46 4.60 -7.37
N ASP A 100 14.64 4.79 -8.67
CA ASP A 100 15.62 4.03 -9.45
C ASP A 100 17.05 4.20 -8.91
N ARG A 101 17.43 5.43 -8.53
CA ARG A 101 18.74 5.71 -7.92
C ARG A 101 18.87 5.10 -6.53
N TYR A 102 17.83 5.14 -5.70
CA TYR A 102 17.84 4.48 -4.39
C TYR A 102 18.02 2.97 -4.54
N PHE A 103 17.34 2.34 -5.49
CA PHE A 103 17.44 0.90 -5.75
C PHE A 103 18.81 0.50 -6.31
N LYS A 104 19.52 1.41 -6.96
CA LYS A 104 20.93 1.22 -7.38
C LYS A 104 21.96 1.49 -6.26
N GLY A 105 21.52 1.93 -5.09
CA GLY A 105 22.41 2.31 -3.98
C GLY A 105 23.10 3.66 -4.17
N GLU A 106 22.62 4.49 -5.10
CA GLU A 106 23.16 5.82 -5.36
C GLU A 106 22.63 6.89 -4.40
N LEU A 107 21.58 6.58 -3.64
CA LEU A 107 21.00 7.44 -2.61
C LEU A 107 20.97 6.73 -1.27
N THR A 108 21.20 7.49 -0.20
CA THR A 108 20.82 7.09 1.16
C THR A 108 19.30 7.08 1.32
N GLU A 109 18.79 6.41 2.36
CA GLU A 109 17.35 6.42 2.67
C GLU A 109 16.84 7.85 2.91
N ALA A 110 17.61 8.68 3.62
CA ALA A 110 17.24 10.08 3.87
C ALA A 110 17.11 10.89 2.57
N GLU A 111 18.06 10.75 1.65
CA GLU A 111 18.01 11.40 0.34
C GLU A 111 16.85 10.88 -0.51
N PHE A 112 16.59 9.57 -0.46
CA PHE A 112 15.46 8.96 -1.14
C PHE A 112 14.12 9.55 -0.68
N LEU A 113 13.89 9.64 0.64
CA LEU A 113 12.67 10.23 1.19
C LEU A 113 12.53 11.72 0.88
N ALA A 114 13.64 12.46 0.92
CA ALA A 114 13.65 13.88 0.58
C ALA A 114 13.32 14.09 -0.91
N GLN A 115 13.97 13.35 -1.81
CA GLN A 115 13.81 13.52 -3.25
C GLN A 115 12.47 13.00 -3.79
N THR A 116 11.86 12.00 -3.14
CA THR A 116 10.49 11.58 -3.45
C THR A 116 9.43 12.47 -2.80
N GLU A 117 9.84 13.42 -1.94
CA GLU A 117 8.97 14.22 -1.09
C GLU A 117 7.99 13.35 -0.25
N TYR A 118 8.40 12.14 0.13
CA TYR A 118 7.53 11.12 0.71
C TYR A 118 6.70 11.64 1.89
N LEU A 119 7.34 12.28 2.86
CA LEU A 119 6.64 12.80 4.05
C LEU A 119 5.66 13.92 3.72
N LYS A 120 5.95 14.75 2.72
CA LYS A 120 5.07 15.87 2.33
C LYS A 120 3.88 15.38 1.49
N ARG A 121 4.09 14.34 0.68
CA ARG A 121 3.11 13.87 -0.32
C ARG A 121 2.24 12.73 0.19
N TRP A 122 2.81 11.84 0.98
CA TRP A 122 2.11 10.70 1.57
C TRP A 122 1.71 10.96 3.03
N GLY A 123 2.65 11.45 3.85
CA GLY A 123 2.35 11.90 5.22
C GLY A 123 2.29 10.82 6.29
N PHE A 124 2.45 9.54 5.93
CA PHE A 124 2.49 8.43 6.88
C PHE A 124 3.91 8.11 7.36
N PRO A 125 4.07 7.48 8.55
CA PRO A 125 5.38 7.10 9.07
C PRO A 125 6.12 6.16 8.11
N TRP A 126 7.35 6.53 7.73
CA TRP A 126 8.17 5.70 6.84
C TRP A 126 8.41 4.28 7.38
N ALA A 127 8.48 4.12 8.71
CA ALA A 127 8.71 2.84 9.37
C ALA A 127 7.67 1.75 9.01
N LEU A 128 6.46 2.14 8.61
CA LEU A 128 5.43 1.19 8.15
C LEU A 128 5.78 0.59 6.77
N TYR A 129 6.36 1.41 5.89
CA TYR A 129 6.60 1.08 4.49
C TYR A 129 8.03 0.62 4.20
N ALA A 130 8.99 1.09 5.00
CA ALA A 130 10.41 0.74 4.88
C ALA A 130 10.66 -0.77 4.79
N PRO A 131 9.99 -1.64 5.60
CA PRO A 131 10.21 -3.08 5.51
C PRO A 131 9.90 -3.67 4.13
N ILE A 132 8.84 -3.19 3.47
CA ILE A 132 8.43 -3.66 2.13
C ILE A 132 9.40 -3.13 1.07
N VAL A 133 9.74 -1.83 1.13
CA VAL A 133 10.64 -1.19 0.17
C VAL A 133 12.05 -1.75 0.26
N ASN A 134 12.56 -1.95 1.48
CA ASN A 134 13.88 -2.51 1.70
C ASN A 134 13.95 -3.97 1.26
N LEU A 135 12.91 -4.78 1.52
CA LEU A 135 12.83 -6.14 0.97
C LEU A 135 12.89 -6.14 -0.56
N ALA A 136 12.13 -5.26 -1.22
CA ALA A 136 12.15 -5.14 -2.68
C ALA A 136 13.54 -4.75 -3.19
N LYS A 137 14.19 -3.78 -2.56
CA LYS A 137 15.54 -3.34 -2.90
C LYS A 137 16.57 -4.46 -2.72
N ASP A 138 16.57 -5.13 -1.58
CA ASP A 138 17.52 -6.22 -1.25
C ASP A 138 17.38 -7.42 -2.20
N LYS A 139 16.17 -7.65 -2.73
CA LYS A 139 15.87 -8.72 -3.68
C LYS A 139 15.90 -8.26 -5.14
N ASN A 140 16.33 -7.03 -5.42
CA ASN A 140 16.36 -6.43 -6.76
C ASN A 140 15.01 -6.49 -7.49
N ILE A 141 13.90 -6.36 -6.76
CA ILE A 141 12.56 -6.25 -7.32
C ILE A 141 12.36 -4.80 -7.79
N PRO A 142 12.06 -4.53 -9.07
CA PRO A 142 11.77 -3.18 -9.52
C PRO A 142 10.60 -2.57 -8.76
N LEU A 143 10.72 -1.31 -8.35
CA LEU A 143 9.65 -0.55 -7.71
C LEU A 143 9.15 0.54 -8.67
N ILE A 144 7.85 0.55 -8.93
CA ILE A 144 7.18 1.50 -9.83
C ILE A 144 6.28 2.44 -9.03
N ALA A 145 6.47 3.74 -9.22
CA ALA A 145 5.60 4.78 -8.69
C ALA A 145 4.26 4.80 -9.45
N LEU A 146 3.15 4.66 -8.72
CA LEU A 146 1.83 4.56 -9.35
C LEU A 146 1.10 5.90 -9.44
N ASN A 147 1.30 6.79 -8.48
CA ASN A 147 0.34 7.84 -8.26
C ASN A 147 0.57 9.04 -9.18
N THR A 148 -0.51 9.71 -9.51
CA THR A 148 -0.52 10.94 -10.29
C THR A 148 0.00 12.09 -9.42
N PRO A 149 0.69 13.09 -10.00
CA PRO A 149 1.13 14.26 -9.23
C PRO A 149 -0.04 14.91 -8.49
N SER A 150 0.12 15.20 -7.19
CA SER A 150 -0.94 15.80 -6.36
C SER A 150 -1.43 17.14 -6.90
N GLU A 151 -0.58 17.86 -7.61
CA GLU A 151 -0.89 19.09 -8.32
C GLU A 151 -1.91 18.85 -9.44
N VAL A 152 -1.71 17.79 -10.23
CA VAL A 152 -2.59 17.41 -11.33
C VAL A 152 -3.93 16.91 -10.78
N THR A 153 -3.93 16.03 -9.77
CA THR A 153 -5.19 15.53 -9.17
C THR A 153 -6.03 16.65 -8.57
N ARG A 154 -5.41 17.62 -7.88
CA ARG A 154 -6.10 18.82 -7.36
C ARG A 154 -6.65 19.71 -8.47
N GLN A 155 -5.92 19.86 -9.58
CA GLN A 155 -6.38 20.65 -10.71
C GLN A 155 -7.62 20.02 -11.35
N VAL A 156 -7.59 18.70 -11.60
CA VAL A 156 -8.75 17.95 -12.13
C VAL A 156 -9.95 18.06 -11.18
N ALA A 157 -9.74 17.86 -9.88
CA ALA A 157 -10.83 17.93 -8.90
C ALA A 157 -11.52 19.32 -8.85
N ARG A 158 -10.80 20.40 -9.17
CA ARG A 158 -11.33 21.78 -9.13
C ARG A 158 -11.93 22.26 -10.44
N LYS A 159 -11.39 21.80 -11.57
CA LYS A 159 -11.62 22.42 -12.89
C LYS A 159 -11.96 21.42 -14.00
N GLY A 160 -12.02 20.12 -13.69
CA GLY A 160 -12.23 19.06 -14.66
C GLY A 160 -10.97 18.71 -15.46
N LEU A 161 -11.11 17.75 -16.40
CA LEU A 161 -9.98 17.22 -17.18
C LEU A 161 -9.52 18.16 -18.32
N ASP A 162 -10.40 19.03 -18.82
CA ASP A 162 -10.15 19.84 -20.01
C ASP A 162 -9.06 20.90 -19.82
N ILE A 163 -8.73 21.23 -18.57
CA ILE A 163 -7.74 22.26 -18.23
C ILE A 163 -6.30 21.71 -18.22
N LEU A 164 -6.11 20.40 -18.37
CA LEU A 164 -4.79 19.78 -18.28
C LEU A 164 -3.94 20.10 -19.52
N THR A 165 -2.70 20.51 -19.29
CA THR A 165 -1.72 20.65 -20.37
C THR A 165 -1.37 19.28 -20.98
N PRO A 166 -0.80 19.23 -22.19
CA PRO A 166 -0.32 17.98 -22.78
C PRO A 166 0.65 17.21 -21.88
N GLU A 167 1.53 17.93 -21.16
CA GLU A 167 2.48 17.34 -20.21
C GLU A 167 1.76 16.75 -19.01
N GLN A 168 0.69 17.38 -18.53
CA GLN A 168 -0.07 16.84 -17.39
C GLN A 168 -0.95 15.65 -17.80
N ARG A 169 -1.47 15.65 -19.03
CA ARG A 169 -2.27 14.54 -19.58
C ARG A 169 -1.55 13.20 -19.54
N GLN A 170 -0.21 13.18 -19.64
CA GLN A 170 0.55 11.91 -19.58
C GLN A 170 0.39 11.16 -18.24
N PHE A 171 0.00 11.87 -17.19
CA PHE A 171 -0.23 11.29 -15.87
C PHE A 171 -1.65 10.75 -15.70
N ILE A 172 -2.56 11.04 -16.64
CA ILE A 172 -3.95 10.63 -16.60
C ILE A 172 -4.20 9.60 -17.73
N PRO A 173 -4.95 8.51 -17.48
CA PRO A 173 -5.44 7.62 -18.52
C PRO A 173 -6.23 8.40 -19.57
N GLU A 174 -6.26 7.85 -20.79
CA GLU A 174 -7.13 8.41 -21.82
C GLU A 174 -8.59 8.33 -21.36
N THR A 175 -9.39 9.34 -21.72
CA THR A 175 -10.79 9.45 -21.26
C THR A 175 -11.62 8.19 -21.57
N LYS A 176 -11.31 7.49 -22.66
CA LYS A 176 -11.97 6.24 -23.06
C LYS A 176 -11.71 5.06 -22.10
N ASP A 177 -10.57 5.11 -21.40
CA ASP A 177 -10.13 4.09 -20.45
C ASP A 177 -10.56 4.44 -19.01
N ILE A 178 -11.17 5.61 -18.81
CA ILE A 178 -11.73 6.02 -17.52
C ILE A 178 -13.06 5.31 -17.30
N PHE A 179 -13.00 4.20 -16.57
CA PHE A 179 -14.19 3.47 -16.15
C PHE A 179 -14.81 4.14 -14.91
N LEU A 180 -15.92 4.83 -15.14
CA LEU A 180 -16.63 5.55 -14.09
C LEU A 180 -17.51 4.62 -13.20
N GLY A 181 -17.62 3.32 -13.54
CA GLY A 181 -18.44 2.34 -12.84
C GLY A 181 -19.96 2.54 -12.99
N PRO A 182 -20.76 1.60 -12.43
CA PRO A 182 -22.22 1.72 -12.39
C PRO A 182 -22.69 2.95 -11.60
N GLU A 183 -23.85 3.50 -11.94
CA GLU A 183 -24.38 4.70 -11.29
C GLU A 183 -24.56 4.54 -9.77
N GLY A 184 -25.08 3.39 -9.32
CA GLY A 184 -25.23 3.09 -7.88
C GLY A 184 -23.91 3.12 -7.10
N TYR A 185 -22.81 2.66 -7.69
CA TYR A 185 -21.47 2.75 -7.07
C TYR A 185 -20.98 4.20 -7.00
N ARG A 186 -21.37 5.07 -7.92
CA ARG A 186 -21.04 6.51 -7.85
C ARG A 186 -21.82 7.20 -6.74
N GLN A 187 -23.12 6.89 -6.61
CA GLN A 187 -23.97 7.43 -5.56
C GLN A 187 -23.46 7.03 -4.16
N GLN A 188 -23.04 5.77 -3.98
CA GLN A 188 -22.44 5.30 -2.72
C GLN A 188 -21.17 6.07 -2.35
N ILE A 189 -20.22 6.23 -3.29
CA ILE A 189 -18.99 6.98 -3.03
C ILE A 189 -19.30 8.46 -2.76
N GLN A 190 -20.27 9.04 -3.46
CA GLN A 190 -20.68 10.44 -3.24
C GLN A 190 -21.31 10.64 -1.86
N GLN A 191 -22.11 9.67 -1.41
CA GLN A 191 -22.71 9.67 -0.09
C GLN A 191 -21.63 9.59 1.00
N LEU A 192 -20.70 8.62 0.90
CA LEU A 192 -19.58 8.49 1.83
C LEU A 192 -18.74 9.77 1.91
N TYR A 193 -18.43 10.37 0.76
CA TYR A 193 -17.70 11.65 0.72
C TYR A 193 -18.47 12.78 1.43
N THR A 194 -19.77 12.86 1.22
CA THR A 194 -20.62 13.88 1.86
C THR A 194 -20.67 13.68 3.37
N GLU A 195 -20.85 12.44 3.84
CA GLU A 195 -20.90 12.08 5.26
C GLU A 195 -19.57 12.38 5.98
N MET A 196 -18.42 12.08 5.37
CA MET A 196 -17.11 12.38 5.93
C MET A 196 -16.81 13.90 6.01
N HIS A 197 -17.37 14.70 5.12
CA HIS A 197 -17.10 16.15 5.04
C HIS A 197 -18.14 17.05 5.71
N GLN A 198 -19.20 16.50 6.32
CA GLN A 198 -20.16 17.27 7.13
C GLN A 198 -19.59 17.73 8.50
N GLY A 199 -18.37 17.32 8.88
CA GLY A 199 -17.78 17.61 10.19
C GLY A 199 -16.92 18.87 10.32
N LYS A 200 -16.32 19.41 9.24
CA LYS A 200 -15.46 20.63 9.31
C LYS A 200 -15.37 21.35 7.96
N GLY A 201 -15.84 22.60 7.92
CA GLY A 201 -15.33 23.61 6.97
C GLY A 201 -16.34 24.14 5.96
N ASN A 202 -16.71 25.41 6.15
CA ASN A 202 -17.52 26.24 5.26
C ASN A 202 -16.83 26.39 3.88
N SER A 203 -17.10 25.48 2.95
CA SER A 203 -16.85 25.70 1.53
C SER A 203 -17.99 25.10 0.72
N SER A 204 -18.61 25.94 -0.10
CA SER A 204 -19.67 25.62 -1.06
C SER A 204 -19.12 24.78 -2.22
N GLY A 205 -18.64 23.58 -1.90
CA GLY A 205 -18.16 22.57 -2.85
C GLY A 205 -19.17 21.44 -3.13
N GLY A 206 -20.16 21.24 -2.24
CA GLY A 206 -21.14 20.16 -2.35
C GLY A 206 -22.08 20.27 -3.56
N ASP A 207 -22.42 21.49 -3.96
CA ASP A 207 -23.35 21.74 -5.09
C ASP A 207 -22.71 21.66 -6.48
N ARG A 208 -21.43 21.29 -6.58
CA ARG A 208 -20.74 21.16 -7.88
C ARG A 208 -20.68 19.73 -8.40
N PHE A 209 -21.21 18.77 -7.65
CA PHE A 209 -21.29 17.36 -8.07
C PHE A 209 -22.62 16.99 -8.76
N SER A 210 -23.63 17.87 -8.71
CA SER A 210 -25.00 17.58 -9.18
C SER A 210 -25.43 18.29 -10.47
N LYS A 211 -24.51 18.96 -11.19
CA LYS A 211 -24.81 19.51 -12.53
C LYS A 211 -24.02 18.77 -13.62
N PRO A 212 -24.66 18.41 -14.75
CA PRO A 212 -24.03 17.58 -15.77
C PRO A 212 -22.98 18.39 -16.52
N ARG A 213 -21.73 18.35 -16.04
CA ARG A 213 -20.54 18.56 -16.86
C ARG A 213 -19.48 17.57 -16.42
N SER A 214 -19.04 16.78 -17.39
CA SER A 214 -18.11 15.65 -17.28
C SER A 214 -16.91 15.91 -16.36
N SER A 215 -16.92 15.38 -15.15
CA SER A 215 -15.73 14.89 -14.43
C SER A 215 -16.11 14.45 -13.02
N GLY A 216 -15.95 13.16 -12.74
CA GLY A 216 -16.12 12.58 -11.41
C GLY A 216 -14.85 11.82 -11.03
N THR A 217 -14.21 12.27 -9.96
CA THR A 217 -12.97 11.73 -9.37
C THR A 217 -13.18 10.30 -8.86
N LYS A 218 -12.34 9.33 -9.26
CA LYS A 218 -12.35 7.90 -8.84
C LYS A 218 -10.97 7.21 -9.10
N PRO A 219 -10.70 6.03 -8.47
CA PRO A 219 -9.36 5.48 -8.22
C PRO A 219 -8.66 4.86 -9.45
N TRP A 220 -7.33 4.77 -9.40
CA TRP A 220 -6.47 4.43 -10.53
C TRP A 220 -6.38 2.91 -10.80
N LEU A 221 -6.60 2.54 -12.08
CA LEU A 221 -6.32 1.23 -12.67
C LEU A 221 -4.96 1.28 -13.40
N ILE A 222 -4.17 0.19 -13.33
CA ILE A 222 -3.02 -0.03 -14.23
C ILE A 222 -3.14 -1.45 -14.82
N GLY A 223 -3.27 -1.51 -16.14
CA GLY A 223 -3.15 -2.72 -16.95
C GLY A 223 -1.93 -2.64 -17.88
N SER A 224 -1.39 -3.81 -18.24
CA SER A 224 -0.07 -4.02 -18.88
C SER A 224 0.17 -3.20 -20.16
N PRO A 225 1.40 -2.71 -20.41
CA PRO A 225 1.73 -2.05 -21.65
C PRO A 225 1.73 -3.04 -22.82
N LYS A 226 0.93 -2.77 -23.85
CA LYS A 226 1.11 -3.37 -25.18
C LYS A 226 2.51 -3.01 -25.69
N ARG A 227 3.27 -4.02 -26.12
CA ARG A 227 4.60 -3.85 -26.75
C ARG A 227 4.49 -2.83 -27.90
N ARG A 228 5.32 -1.78 -27.88
CA ARG A 228 5.47 -0.87 -29.05
C ARG A 228 6.17 -1.62 -30.20
N PRO A 229 5.75 -1.44 -31.46
CA PRO A 229 6.51 -1.95 -32.60
C PRO A 229 7.82 -1.15 -32.76
N LYS A 230 8.91 -1.84 -33.11
CA LYS A 230 10.19 -1.21 -33.46
C LYS A 230 10.06 -0.43 -34.78
N PRO A 231 10.74 0.73 -34.93
CA PRO A 231 10.79 1.43 -36.21
C PRO A 231 11.62 0.63 -37.23
N PRO A 232 11.31 0.75 -38.55
CA PRO A 232 12.09 0.12 -39.60
C PRO A 232 13.47 0.75 -39.66
N ILE A 233 14.48 -0.12 -39.78
CA ILE A 233 15.86 0.28 -40.08
C ILE A 233 15.88 0.64 -41.56
N GLY A 234 16.16 1.90 -41.88
CA GLY A 234 16.45 2.42 -43.20
C GLY A 234 17.64 3.35 -43.11
#